data_AF-A0A4P6MGQ0-F1
#
_entry.id   AF-A0A4P6MGQ0-F1
#
_cell.length_a   1.000
_cell.length_b   1.000
_cell.length_c   1.000
_cell.angle_alpha   90.00
_cell.angle_beta   90.00
_cell.angle_gamma   90.00
#
_symmetry.space_group_name_H-M   'P 1'
#
loop_
_entity.id
_entity.type
_entity.pdbx_description
1 polymer ?
#
loop_
_entity_poly.entity_id
_entity_poly.type
_entity_poly.pdbx_seq_one_letter_code
_entity_poly.pdbx_strand_id
1 'polypeptide(L)'
;MKLTAETTLKGIAIAMGTIAVLMVAMEFQTALEEERAEAPAVVSDDPLRATLQRCRTLTPEALETDTTCQAAWEENRRRFFGLASNDSEGE
;
A
#
# COMPACT_ATOMS: atom_id res chain seq x y z
N MET A 1 -0.64 -45.17 17.15
CA MET A 1 0.50 -44.24 16.96
C MET A 1 1.07 -43.91 18.32
N LYS A 2 2.31 -44.31 18.62
CA LYS A 2 3.01 -43.83 19.83
C LYS A 2 3.64 -42.48 19.46
N LEU A 3 3.04 -41.38 19.90
CA LEU A 3 3.69 -40.07 19.79
C LEU A 3 4.92 -40.10 20.71
N THR A 4 6.10 -39.92 20.14
CA THR A 4 7.31 -39.72 20.93
C THR A 4 7.35 -38.26 21.38
N ALA A 5 8.00 -37.98 22.51
CA ALA A 5 8.13 -36.61 23.02
C ALA A 5 8.68 -35.64 21.94
N GLU A 6 9.55 -36.13 21.06
CA GLU A 6 10.07 -35.39 19.92
C GLU A 6 8.98 -35.06 18.87
N THR A 7 8.06 -36.00 18.57
CA THR A 7 6.97 -35.73 17.62
C THR A 7 5.99 -34.70 18.18
N THR A 8 5.72 -34.76 19.50
CA THR A 8 4.86 -33.79 20.18
C THR A 8 5.49 -32.40 20.19
N LEU A 9 6.79 -32.29 20.49
CA LEU A 9 7.50 -31.01 20.53
C LEU A 9 7.56 -30.36 19.13
N LYS A 10 7.86 -31.13 18.09
CA LYS A 10 7.84 -30.63 16.70
C LYS A 10 6.46 -30.17 16.28
N GLY A 11 5.40 -30.92 16.66
CA GLY A 11 4.01 -30.53 16.38
C GLY A 11 3.65 -29.19 17.02
N ILE A 12 4.03 -28.97 18.27
CA ILE A 12 3.78 -27.71 18.98
C ILE A 12 4.53 -26.55 18.32
N ALA A 13 5.81 -26.73 17.98
CA ALA A 13 6.60 -25.69 17.32
C ALA A 13 6.01 -25.27 15.96
N ILE A 14 5.58 -26.25 15.15
CA ILE A 14 4.94 -26.00 13.86
C ILE A 14 3.61 -25.24 14.08
N ALA A 15 2.78 -25.69 15.01
CA ALA A 15 1.50 -25.04 15.29
C ALA A 15 1.69 -23.57 15.69
N MET A 16 2.61 -23.29 16.62
CA MET A 16 2.91 -21.91 17.03
C MET A 16 3.46 -21.06 15.87
N GLY A 17 4.35 -21.63 15.05
CA GLY A 17 4.87 -20.94 13.86
C GLY A 17 3.76 -20.57 12.87
N THR A 18 2.85 -21.50 12.58
CA THR A 18 1.71 -21.23 11.69
C THR A 18 0.77 -20.16 12.26
N ILE A 19 0.51 -20.19 13.56
CA ILE A 19 -0.33 -19.20 14.24
C ILE A 19 0.31 -17.81 14.18
N ALA A 20 1.61 -17.70 14.42
CA ALA A 20 2.33 -16.42 14.34
C ALA A 20 2.29 -15.83 12.92
N VAL A 21 2.49 -16.65 11.88
CA VAL A 21 2.41 -16.21 10.47
C VAL A 21 1.00 -15.72 10.13
N LEU A 22 -0.04 -16.42 10.59
CA LEU A 22 -1.42 -16.01 10.36
C LEU A 22 -1.76 -14.67 11.01
N MET A 23 -1.29 -14.42 12.24
CA MET A 23 -1.49 -13.13 12.91
C MET A 23 -0.86 -11.98 12.13
N VAL A 24 0.40 -12.13 11.69
CA VAL A 24 1.09 -11.11 10.88
C VAL A 24 0.35 -10.85 9.57
N ALA A 25 -0.15 -11.90 8.91
CA ALA A 25 -0.92 -11.75 7.68
C ALA A 25 -2.22 -10.97 7.92
N MET A 26 -2.93 -11.23 9.01
CA MET A 26 -4.16 -10.51 9.36
C MET A 26 -3.90 -9.03 9.63
N GLU A 27 -2.87 -8.70 10.42
CA GLU A 27 -2.48 -7.31 10.68
C GLU A 27 -2.20 -6.54 9.39
N PHE A 28 -1.51 -7.18 8.44
CA PHE A 28 -1.28 -6.61 7.12
C PHE A 28 -2.56 -6.37 6.32
N GLN A 29 -3.50 -7.33 6.33
CA GLN A 29 -4.79 -7.14 5.66
C GLN A 29 -5.59 -6.00 6.28
N THR A 30 -5.66 -5.93 7.62
CA THR A 30 -6.37 -4.85 8.31
C THR A 30 -5.76 -3.48 8.04
N ALA A 31 -4.43 -3.37 7.99
CA ALA A 31 -3.77 -2.12 7.65
C ALA A 31 -4.08 -1.67 6.21
N LEU A 32 -4.15 -2.62 5.26
CA LEU A 32 -4.53 -2.33 3.87
C LEU A 32 -6.01 -1.97 3.71
N GLU A 33 -6.90 -2.59 4.50
CA GLU A 33 -8.32 -2.25 4.53
C GLU A 33 -8.57 -0.88 5.16
N GLU A 34 -7.86 -0.54 6.23
CA GLU A 34 -7.96 0.77 6.89
C GLU A 34 -7.43 1.90 5.98
N GLU A 35 -6.36 1.65 5.22
CA GLU A 35 -5.86 2.59 4.19
C GLU A 35 -6.86 2.76 3.02
N ARG A 36 -7.70 1.75 2.75
CA ARG A 36 -8.80 1.82 1.77
C ARG A 36 -10.05 2.48 2.35
N ALA A 37 -10.28 2.36 3.66
CA ALA A 37 -11.52 2.76 4.31
C ALA A 37 -11.62 4.27 4.60
N GLU A 38 -10.51 4.98 4.78
CA GLU A 38 -10.59 6.38 5.25
C GLU A 38 -10.03 7.41 4.25
N ALA A 39 -10.92 7.90 3.39
CA ALA A 39 -11.14 9.33 3.27
C ALA A 39 -12.50 9.58 2.61
N PRO A 40 -13.38 10.43 3.18
CA PRO A 40 -14.47 10.98 2.38
C PRO A 40 -13.85 11.60 1.13
N ALA A 41 -14.50 11.39 -0.03
CA ALA A 41 -14.11 12.04 -1.27
C ALA A 41 -14.30 13.55 -1.09
N VAL A 42 -13.31 14.21 -0.48
CA VAL A 42 -13.12 15.64 -0.65
C VAL A 42 -12.96 15.79 -2.15
N VAL A 43 -13.96 16.39 -2.79
CA VAL A 43 -13.84 16.86 -4.17
C VAL A 43 -12.69 17.86 -4.13
N SER A 44 -11.51 17.34 -4.43
CA SER A 44 -10.32 18.13 -4.47
C SER A 44 -10.33 18.80 -5.83
N ASP A 45 -10.46 20.13 -5.85
CA ASP A 45 -10.31 20.91 -7.08
C ASP A 45 -8.87 20.82 -7.64
N ASP A 46 -7.92 20.22 -6.90
CA ASP A 46 -6.59 19.91 -7.40
C ASP A 46 -6.63 18.76 -8.43
N PRO A 47 -6.36 19.03 -9.73
CA PRO A 47 -6.35 18.00 -10.76
C PRO A 47 -5.28 16.91 -10.50
N LEU A 48 -4.21 17.23 -9.77
CA LEU A 48 -3.20 16.23 -9.41
C LEU A 48 -3.79 15.16 -8.48
N ARG A 49 -4.60 15.57 -7.49
CA ARG A 49 -5.26 14.62 -6.58
C ARG A 49 -6.27 13.74 -7.32
N ALA A 50 -7.02 14.29 -8.27
CA ALA A 50 -7.95 13.52 -9.09
C ALA A 50 -7.22 12.44 -9.92
N THR A 51 -6.10 12.79 -10.54
CA THR A 51 -5.27 11.81 -11.28
C THR A 51 -4.73 10.73 -10.36
N LEU A 52 -4.21 11.07 -9.18
CA LEU A 52 -3.72 10.08 -8.21
C LEU A 52 -4.82 9.13 -7.73
N GLN A 53 -6.04 9.65 -7.51
CA GLN A 53 -7.20 8.81 -7.17
C GLN A 53 -7.51 7.80 -8.27
N ARG A 54 -7.49 8.22 -9.55
CA ARG A 54 -7.61 7.30 -10.69
C ARG A 54 -6.51 6.22 -10.64
N CYS A 55 -5.26 6.62 -10.44
CA CYS A 55 -4.12 5.70 -10.44
C CYS A 55 -4.23 4.61 -9.37
N ARG A 56 -4.79 4.90 -8.19
CA ARG A 56 -5.00 3.91 -7.12
C ARG A 56 -5.98 2.78 -7.47
N THR A 57 -6.76 2.94 -8.55
CA THR A 57 -7.72 1.92 -9.01
C THR A 57 -7.17 0.99 -10.09
N LEU A 58 -5.97 1.28 -10.60
CA LEU A 58 -5.33 0.47 -11.63
C LEU A 58 -4.69 -0.80 -11.04
N THR A 59 -4.63 -1.86 -11.83
CA THR A 59 -3.86 -3.06 -11.46
C THR A 59 -2.36 -2.75 -11.50
N PRO A 60 -1.53 -3.55 -10.79
CA PRO A 60 -0.08 -3.37 -10.83
C PRO A 60 0.49 -3.35 -12.25
N GLU A 61 0.04 -4.25 -13.12
CA GLU A 61 0.51 -4.35 -14.51
C GLU A 61 0.13 -3.12 -15.34
N ALA A 62 -1.06 -2.56 -15.09
CA ALA A 62 -1.49 -1.33 -15.74
C ALA A 62 -0.70 -0.11 -15.26
N LEU A 63 -0.31 -0.06 -13.96
CA LEU A 63 0.51 1.02 -13.40
C LEU A 63 1.92 1.06 -13.98
N GLU A 64 2.52 -0.11 -14.28
CA GLU A 64 3.87 -0.18 -14.84
C GLU A 64 3.98 0.50 -16.22
N THR A 65 2.88 0.57 -16.96
CA THR A 65 2.86 1.14 -18.33
C THR A 65 2.17 2.51 -18.41
N ASP A 66 1.46 2.95 -17.38
CA ASP A 66 0.78 4.24 -17.34
C ASP A 66 1.75 5.38 -16.97
N THR A 67 2.35 6.00 -18.00
CA THR A 67 3.28 7.13 -17.85
C THR A 67 2.63 8.36 -17.21
N THR A 68 1.31 8.52 -17.32
CA THR A 68 0.57 9.63 -16.69
C THR A 68 0.54 9.44 -15.18
N CYS A 69 0.31 8.21 -14.72
CA CYS A 69 0.38 7.86 -13.31
C CYS A 69 1.80 7.99 -12.74
N GLN A 70 2.82 7.60 -13.49
CA GLN A 70 4.22 7.76 -13.08
C GLN A 70 4.56 9.24 -12.86
N ALA A 71 4.24 10.11 -13.82
CA ALA A 71 4.49 11.55 -13.71
C ALA A 71 3.72 12.19 -12.54
N ALA A 72 2.45 11.80 -12.34
CA ALA A 72 1.64 12.31 -11.23
C ALA A 72 2.24 11.94 -9.85
N TRP A 73 2.76 10.73 -9.70
CA TRP A 73 3.44 10.31 -8.47
C TRP A 73 4.73 11.08 -8.21
N GLU A 74 5.53 11.33 -9.26
CA GLU A 74 6.74 12.12 -9.15
C GLU A 74 6.46 13.57 -8.74
N GLU A 75 5.45 14.20 -9.33
CA GLU A 75 4.98 15.55 -8.95
C GLU A 75 4.50 15.57 -7.50
N ASN A 76 3.66 14.62 -7.08
CA ASN A 76 3.18 14.53 -5.71
C ASN A 76 4.34 14.39 -4.70
N ARG A 77 5.33 13.56 -5.03
CA ARG A 77 6.55 13.39 -4.24
C ARG A 77 7.34 14.69 -4.15
N ARG A 78 7.51 15.42 -5.25
CA ARG A 78 8.18 16.73 -5.26
C ARG A 78 7.45 17.73 -4.37
N ARG A 79 6.12 17.85 -4.49
CA ARG A 79 5.29 18.73 -3.64
C ARG A 79 5.41 18.38 -2.16
N PHE A 80 5.35 17.09 -1.82
CA PHE A 80 5.47 16.63 -0.45
C PHE A 80 6.80 17.03 0.20
N PHE A 81 7.89 17.00 -0.58
CA PHE A 81 9.21 17.42 -0.12
C PHE A 81 9.49 18.93 -0.31
N GLY A 82 8.50 19.73 -0.73
CA GLY A 82 8.69 21.16 -0.97
C GLY A 82 9.63 21.48 -2.14
N LEU A 83 9.82 20.54 -3.07
CA LEU A 83 10.68 20.67 -4.24
C LEU A 83 9.92 21.17 -5.49
N ALA A 84 8.68 21.65 -5.32
CA ALA A 84 7.93 22.23 -6.42
C ALA A 84 8.63 23.55 -6.84
N SER A 85 9.16 23.57 -8.05
CA SER A 85 9.90 24.69 -8.61
C SER A 85 8.98 25.89 -8.85
N ASN A 86 9.47 27.08 -8.51
CA ASN A 86 8.89 28.37 -8.90
C ASN A 86 9.05 28.62 -10.42
N ASP A 87 8.57 27.72 -11.27
CA ASP A 87 8.70 27.83 -12.73
C ASP A 87 7.56 28.66 -13.38
N SER A 88 6.83 29.46 -12.59
CA SER A 88 5.69 30.27 -13.09
C SER A 88 5.84 31.77 -12.91
N GLU A 89 6.99 32.28 -12.47
CA GLU A 89 7.27 33.72 -12.50
C GLU A 89 8.01 34.09 -13.79
N GLY A 90 7.23 34.37 -14.84
CA GLY A 90 7.74 34.81 -16.13
C GLY A 90 6.60 35.15 -17.08
N GLU A 91 5.95 36.28 -16.78
CA GLU A 91 4.99 36.98 -17.65
C GLU A 91 5.67 37.59 -18.90
#